data_AF-A0A2T4J3X6-F1
#
_entry.id   AF-A0A2T4J3X6-F1
#
_cell.length_a   1.000
_cell.length_b   1.000
_cell.length_c   1.000
_cell.angle_alpha   90.00
_cell.angle_beta   90.00
_cell.angle_gamma   90.00
#
_symmetry.space_group_name_H-M   'P 1'
#
loop_
_entity.id
_entity.type
_entity.pdbx_description
1 polymer ?
#
loop_
_entity_poly.entity_id
_entity_poly.type
_entity_poly.pdbx_seq_one_letter_code
_entity_poly.pdbx_strand_id
1 'polypeptide(L)'
;TGASVADVIVLAGNVGVEQAAKAAGFDITVPFAPGRGDATDDMTDAESFDVLEPIHDGYRNWLKKDYVVSAEELLLDRTQLMGLSAPEMTVLVGGLRVLGANHGGSAHGVFTDRVGALTNDFFVNLTDMGNSWKPAG
;
A
#
# COMPACT_ATOMS: atom_id res chain seq x y z
N THR A 1 -20.30 -14.46 17.60
CA THR A 1 -19.40 -13.29 17.57
C THR A 1 -20.00 -12.29 16.58
N GLY A 2 -20.13 -11.02 16.97
CA GLY A 2 -20.81 -9.98 16.18
C GLY A 2 -19.85 -9.01 15.50
N ALA A 3 -18.69 -9.50 15.03
CA ALA A 3 -17.72 -8.67 14.32
C ALA A 3 -18.12 -8.55 12.84
N SER A 4 -18.07 -7.34 12.29
CA SER A 4 -18.31 -7.09 10.87
C SER A 4 -17.13 -7.56 10.03
N VAL A 5 -17.39 -7.91 8.77
CA VAL A 5 -16.35 -8.20 7.78
C VAL A 5 -15.45 -6.97 7.59
N ALA A 6 -16.02 -5.77 7.59
CA ALA A 6 -15.27 -4.52 7.51
C ALA A 6 -14.23 -4.36 8.63
N ASP A 7 -14.57 -4.69 9.88
CA ASP A 7 -13.61 -4.67 10.98
C ASP A 7 -12.56 -5.77 10.86
N VAL A 8 -12.94 -6.97 10.40
CA VAL A 8 -12.00 -8.08 10.20
C VAL A 8 -10.95 -7.75 9.15
N ILE A 9 -11.31 -7.09 8.04
CA ILE A 9 -10.36 -6.67 7.01
C ILE A 9 -9.30 -5.71 7.59
N VAL A 10 -9.72 -4.71 8.36
CA VAL A 10 -8.79 -3.74 8.97
C VAL A 10 -7.95 -4.39 10.06
N LEU A 11 -8.55 -5.22 10.91
CA LEU A 11 -7.83 -5.93 11.97
C LEU A 11 -6.77 -6.88 11.38
N ALA A 12 -7.09 -7.59 10.30
CA ALA A 12 -6.12 -8.45 9.62
C ALA A 12 -4.95 -7.63 9.04
N GLY A 13 -5.22 -6.44 8.49
CA GLY A 13 -4.19 -5.50 8.06
C GLY A 13 -3.28 -5.07 9.20
N ASN A 14 -3.84 -4.69 10.35
CA ASN A 14 -3.08 -4.33 11.56
C ASN A 14 -2.17 -5.49 12.00
N VAL A 15 -2.73 -6.70 12.11
CA VAL A 15 -1.97 -7.90 12.48
C VAL A 15 -0.85 -8.18 11.47
N GLY A 16 -1.09 -7.97 10.17
CA GLY A 16 -0.06 -8.09 9.14
C GLY A 16 1.11 -7.12 9.37
N VAL A 17 0.82 -5.87 9.73
CA VAL A 17 1.85 -4.87 10.07
C VAL A 17 2.61 -5.25 11.34
N GLU A 18 1.93 -5.70 12.40
CA GLU A 18 2.56 -6.15 13.65
C GLU A 18 3.47 -7.36 13.42
N GLN A 19 3.03 -8.34 12.63
CA GLN A 19 3.83 -9.50 12.27
C GLN A 19 5.07 -9.09 11.45
N ALA A 20 4.92 -8.16 10.51
CA ALA A 20 6.02 -7.69 9.71
C ALA A 20 7.05 -6.88 10.51
N ALA A 21 6.59 -6.04 11.43
CA ALA A 21 7.45 -5.32 12.37
C ALA A 21 8.21 -6.29 13.28
N LYS A 22 7.53 -7.32 13.80
CA LYS A 22 8.14 -8.37 14.60
C LYS A 22 9.19 -9.17 13.84
N ALA A 23 8.94 -9.49 12.58
CA ALA A 23 9.91 -10.13 11.69
C ALA A 23 11.17 -9.26 11.46
N ALA A 24 11.03 -7.94 11.56
CA ALA A 24 12.14 -6.99 11.53
C ALA A 24 12.80 -6.75 12.93
N GLY A 25 12.32 -7.41 13.98
CA GLY A 25 12.85 -7.31 15.34
C GLY A 25 12.21 -6.23 16.22
N PHE A 26 11.09 -5.65 15.79
CA PHE A 26 10.36 -4.62 16.55
C PHE A 26 9.06 -5.17 17.11
N ASP A 27 8.88 -5.09 18.43
CA ASP A 27 7.63 -5.45 19.09
C ASP A 27 6.77 -4.19 19.24
N ILE A 28 5.75 -4.06 18.39
CA ILE A 28 4.85 -2.90 18.35
C ILE A 28 3.40 -3.36 18.44
N THR A 29 2.53 -2.45 18.85
CA THR A 29 1.08 -2.64 18.79
C THR A 29 0.48 -1.59 17.87
N VAL A 30 -0.33 -2.03 16.92
CA VAL A 30 -1.04 -1.15 15.99
C VAL A 30 -2.45 -0.90 16.53
N PRO A 31 -2.80 0.36 16.89
CA PRO A 31 -4.11 0.66 17.46
C PRO A 31 -5.26 0.20 16.57
N PHE A 32 -6.26 -0.44 17.16
CA PHE A 32 -7.47 -0.88 16.48
C PHE A 32 -8.71 -0.25 17.12
N ALA A 33 -9.54 0.39 16.31
CA ALA A 33 -10.83 0.95 16.71
C ALA A 33 -11.95 0.14 16.03
N PRO A 34 -12.70 -0.70 16.76
CA PRO A 34 -13.82 -1.46 16.23
C PRO A 34 -15.05 -0.57 16.01
N GLY A 35 -16.04 -1.10 15.29
CA GLY A 35 -17.36 -0.48 15.12
C GLY A 35 -17.77 -0.24 13.67
N ARG A 36 -17.01 -0.75 12.68
CA ARG A 36 -17.45 -0.69 11.28
C ARG A 36 -18.65 -1.61 11.07
N GLY A 37 -19.56 -1.21 10.18
CA GLY A 37 -20.68 -2.03 9.74
C GLY A 37 -20.44 -2.59 8.34
N ASP A 38 -21.13 -3.68 8.01
CA ASP A 38 -21.15 -4.24 6.66
C ASP A 38 -22.33 -3.63 5.89
N ALA A 39 -22.05 -2.97 4.77
CA ALA A 39 -23.07 -2.41 3.89
C ALA A 39 -23.75 -3.53 3.07
N THR A 40 -25.05 -3.39 2.82
CA THR A 40 -25.80 -4.27 1.91
C THR A 40 -25.83 -3.68 0.50
N ASP A 41 -26.19 -4.49 -0.49
CA ASP A 41 -26.40 -4.02 -1.88
C ASP A 41 -27.45 -2.90 -1.93
N ASP A 42 -28.52 -2.99 -1.14
CA ASP A 42 -29.54 -1.93 -1.05
C ASP A 42 -29.00 -0.57 -0.54
N MET A 43 -27.86 -0.57 0.16
CA MET A 43 -27.17 0.64 0.62
C MET A 43 -26.12 1.14 -0.38
N THR A 44 -25.89 0.40 -1.47
CA THR A 44 -24.76 0.58 -2.39
C THR A 44 -25.28 0.79 -3.82
N ASP A 45 -25.33 2.05 -4.25
CA ASP A 45 -25.60 2.38 -5.65
C ASP A 45 -24.34 2.14 -6.49
N ALA A 46 -24.28 1.01 -7.20
CA ALA A 46 -23.11 0.57 -7.95
C ALA A 46 -22.60 1.64 -8.93
N GLU A 47 -23.49 2.32 -9.67
CA GLU A 47 -23.11 3.34 -10.65
C GLU A 47 -22.39 4.52 -9.98
N SER A 48 -22.79 4.88 -8.75
CA SER A 48 -22.13 5.94 -7.99
C SER A 48 -20.72 5.59 -7.52
N PHE A 49 -20.40 4.29 -7.39
CA PHE A 49 -19.07 3.82 -6.98
C PHE A 49 -18.10 3.67 -8.15
N ASP A 50 -18.57 3.61 -9.40
CA ASP A 50 -17.71 3.46 -10.58
C ASP A 50 -16.65 4.56 -10.68
N VAL A 51 -16.97 5.79 -10.26
CA VAL A 51 -16.03 6.92 -10.25
C VAL A 51 -14.88 6.74 -9.24
N LEU A 52 -15.01 5.81 -8.30
CA LEU A 52 -13.99 5.45 -7.32
C LEU A 52 -13.07 4.34 -7.82
N GLU A 53 -13.34 3.73 -8.99
CA GLU A 53 -12.43 2.74 -9.57
C GLU A 53 -11.07 3.41 -9.86
N PRO A 54 -9.98 2.99 -9.20
CA PRO A 54 -8.69 3.58 -9.45
C PRO A 54 -8.21 3.26 -10.86
N ILE A 55 -7.65 4.26 -11.53
CA ILE A 55 -6.91 4.07 -12.79
C ILE A 55 -5.41 3.81 -12.56
N HIS A 56 -4.96 4.05 -11.33
CA HIS A 56 -3.60 3.84 -10.86
C HIS A 56 -3.62 3.58 -9.34
N ASP A 57 -2.61 2.91 -8.83
CA ASP A 57 -2.41 2.69 -7.40
C ASP A 57 -0.91 2.57 -7.14
N GLY A 58 -0.26 3.69 -6.81
CA GLY A 58 1.18 3.70 -6.56
C GLY A 58 1.58 2.97 -5.28
N TYR A 59 0.66 2.83 -4.31
CA TYR A 59 0.89 2.07 -3.08
C TYR A 59 1.01 0.57 -3.38
N ARG A 60 0.19 0.05 -4.30
CA ARG A 60 0.26 -1.34 -4.80
C ARG A 60 1.02 -1.48 -6.12
N ASN A 61 1.76 -0.46 -6.56
CA ASN A 61 2.58 -0.47 -7.77
C ASN A 61 1.84 -0.87 -9.06
N TRP A 62 0.68 -0.27 -9.31
CA TRP A 62 -0.19 -0.62 -10.42
C TRP A 62 -0.63 0.59 -11.24
N LEU A 63 -0.73 0.41 -12.55
CA LEU A 63 -1.22 1.38 -13.51
C LEU A 63 -2.08 0.65 -14.55
N LYS A 64 -3.30 1.14 -14.80
CA LYS A 64 -4.27 0.44 -15.67
C LYS A 64 -3.85 0.43 -17.15
N LYS A 65 -3.17 1.48 -17.61
CA LYS A 65 -2.65 1.67 -18.97
C LYS A 65 -1.70 2.87 -18.99
N ASP A 66 -1.09 3.16 -20.13
CA ASP A 66 -0.32 4.38 -20.30
C ASP A 66 -1.23 5.62 -20.34
N TYR A 67 -0.90 6.62 -19.53
CA TYR A 67 -1.59 7.89 -19.45
C TYR A 67 -0.66 9.03 -19.89
N VAL A 68 -1.26 10.14 -20.31
CA VAL A 68 -0.50 11.36 -20.66
C VAL A 68 0.12 12.01 -19.41
N VAL A 69 -0.57 11.89 -18.28
CA VAL A 69 -0.09 12.31 -16.95
C VAL A 69 0.87 11.25 -16.43
N SER A 70 1.98 11.67 -15.81
CA SER A 70 2.98 10.71 -15.34
C SER A 70 2.49 9.89 -14.13
N ALA A 71 3.06 8.71 -13.94
CA ALA A 71 2.64 7.82 -12.85
C ALA A 71 2.90 8.43 -11.46
N GLU A 72 3.97 9.21 -11.33
CA GLU A 72 4.30 9.94 -10.11
C GLU A 72 3.34 11.11 -9.85
N GLU A 73 2.89 11.84 -10.88
CA GLU A 73 1.86 12.88 -10.73
C GLU A 73 0.53 12.28 -10.27
N LEU A 74 0.14 11.14 -10.83
CA LEU A 74 -1.04 10.40 -10.39
C LEU A 74 -0.91 9.96 -8.93
N LEU A 75 0.24 9.41 -8.51
CA LEU A 75 0.48 9.07 -7.11
C LEU A 75 0.33 10.27 -6.18
N LEU A 76 0.86 11.44 -6.57
CA LEU A 76 0.71 12.67 -5.79
C LEU A 76 -0.76 13.10 -5.68
N ASP A 77 -1.52 13.00 -6.78
CA ASP A 77 -2.95 13.29 -6.80
C ASP A 77 -3.74 12.39 -5.83
N ARG A 78 -3.45 11.07 -5.83
CA ARG A 78 -4.09 10.17 -4.86
C ARG A 78 -3.67 10.47 -3.42
N THR A 79 -2.42 10.84 -3.21
CA THR A 79 -1.86 11.14 -1.89
C THR A 79 -2.53 12.36 -1.25
N GLN A 80 -2.78 13.42 -2.02
CA GLN A 80 -3.51 14.58 -1.53
C GLN A 80 -4.96 14.26 -1.15
N LEU A 81 -5.65 13.39 -1.92
CA LEU A 81 -7.02 12.96 -1.61
C LEU A 81 -7.09 12.15 -0.30
N MET A 82 -6.00 11.48 0.08
CA MET A 82 -5.86 10.77 1.34
C MET A 82 -5.41 11.68 2.51
N GLY A 83 -5.12 12.95 2.26
CA GLY A 83 -4.67 13.91 3.27
C GLY A 83 -3.27 13.65 3.81
N LEU A 84 -2.43 12.92 3.06
CA LEU A 84 -1.10 12.51 3.50
C LEU A 84 -0.04 13.57 3.16
N SER A 85 0.89 13.77 4.08
CA SER A 85 2.10 14.57 3.85
C SER A 85 3.15 13.80 3.05
N ALA A 86 4.15 14.52 2.53
CA ALA A 86 5.24 13.91 1.76
C ALA A 86 6.02 12.84 2.56
N PRO A 87 6.36 13.02 3.85
CA PRO A 87 6.98 11.96 4.65
C PRO A 87 6.09 10.73 4.84
N GLU A 88 4.78 10.93 5.07
CA GLU A 88 3.82 9.83 5.25
C GLU A 88 3.65 9.01 3.97
N MET A 89 3.50 9.68 2.83
CA MET A 89 3.51 9.03 1.52
C MET A 89 4.80 8.21 1.31
N THR A 90 5.95 8.81 1.62
CA THR A 90 7.26 8.19 1.41
C THR A 90 7.40 6.91 2.23
N VAL A 91 7.11 6.95 3.53
CA VAL A 91 7.20 5.78 4.40
C VAL A 91 6.21 4.68 4.01
N LEU A 92 5.01 5.04 3.55
CA LEU A 92 4.01 4.09 3.07
C LEU A 92 4.48 3.36 1.81
N VAL A 93 5.01 4.10 0.82
CA VAL A 93 5.54 3.48 -0.41
C VAL A 93 6.67 2.52 -0.08
N GLY A 94 7.67 2.94 0.68
CA GLY A 94 8.81 2.09 1.03
C GLY A 94 8.41 0.86 1.85
N GLY A 95 7.54 1.05 2.84
CA GLY A 95 7.00 -0.04 3.68
C GLY A 95 6.23 -1.06 2.85
N LEU A 96 5.29 -0.63 2.02
CA LEU A 96 4.46 -1.55 1.22
C LEU A 96 5.29 -2.33 0.18
N ARG A 97 6.39 -1.76 -0.33
CA ARG A 97 7.33 -2.48 -1.19
C ARG A 97 8.02 -3.62 -0.46
N VAL A 98 8.54 -3.41 0.75
CA VAL A 98 9.21 -4.48 1.52
C VAL A 98 8.22 -5.53 2.04
N LEU A 99 6.94 -5.17 2.20
CA LEU A 99 5.86 -6.11 2.51
C LEU A 99 5.42 -6.95 1.30
N GLY A 100 5.85 -6.60 0.08
CA GLY A 100 5.42 -7.29 -1.14
C GLY A 100 3.94 -7.08 -1.48
N ALA A 101 3.34 -5.97 -1.04
CA ALA A 101 1.91 -5.69 -1.19
C ALA A 101 1.50 -5.18 -2.59
N ASN A 102 2.23 -5.60 -3.63
CA ASN A 102 1.98 -5.16 -4.99
C ASN A 102 0.76 -5.86 -5.61
N HIS A 103 0.08 -5.17 -6.53
CA HIS A 103 -1.00 -5.73 -7.31
C HIS A 103 -0.52 -6.95 -8.10
N GLY A 104 -1.31 -8.03 -8.09
CA GLY A 104 -0.98 -9.28 -8.79
C GLY A 104 0.30 -9.97 -8.29
N GLY A 105 0.86 -9.57 -7.15
CA GLY A 105 2.10 -10.13 -6.61
C GLY A 105 3.35 -9.75 -7.40
N SER A 106 3.33 -8.67 -8.19
CA SER A 106 4.51 -8.21 -8.95
C SER A 106 5.69 -7.89 -8.03
N ALA A 107 6.92 -8.21 -8.49
CA ALA A 107 8.15 -7.91 -7.76
C ALA A 107 8.72 -6.50 -8.02
N HIS A 108 8.04 -5.67 -8.83
CA HIS A 108 8.55 -4.34 -9.16
C HIS A 108 8.72 -3.46 -7.89
N GLY A 109 9.91 -2.90 -7.72
CA GLY A 109 10.24 -2.05 -6.57
C GLY A 109 10.40 -2.80 -5.24
N VAL A 110 10.30 -4.14 -5.20
CA VAL A 110 10.51 -4.94 -3.99
C VAL A 110 12.02 -5.13 -3.77
N PHE A 111 12.69 -4.09 -3.28
CA PHE A 111 14.13 -4.10 -3.07
C PHE A 111 14.47 -4.61 -1.68
N THR A 112 14.25 -5.90 -1.43
CA THR A 112 14.61 -6.60 -0.19
C THR A 112 14.72 -8.10 -0.42
N ASP A 113 15.61 -8.78 0.31
CA ASP A 113 15.69 -10.24 0.36
C ASP A 113 14.82 -10.84 1.49
N ARG A 114 14.16 -10.00 2.29
CA ARG A 114 13.35 -10.39 3.46
C ARG A 114 11.91 -9.90 3.32
N VAL A 115 11.27 -10.26 2.21
CA VAL A 115 9.87 -9.86 1.94
C VAL A 115 8.97 -10.22 3.12
N GLY A 116 8.18 -9.25 3.57
CA GLY A 116 7.30 -9.39 4.73
C GLY A 116 7.94 -8.96 6.06
N ALA A 117 9.23 -8.61 6.10
CA ALA A 117 9.83 -7.90 7.24
C ALA A 117 9.78 -6.38 7.00
N LEU A 118 9.20 -5.63 7.93
CA LEU A 118 9.05 -4.18 7.81
C LEU A 118 10.37 -3.46 8.13
N THR A 119 11.16 -3.20 7.10
CA THR A 119 12.53 -2.64 7.17
C THR A 119 12.67 -1.41 6.28
N ASN A 120 13.82 -0.75 6.30
CA ASN A 120 14.16 0.35 5.40
C ASN A 120 14.89 -0.09 4.12
N ASP A 121 14.90 -1.40 3.81
CA ASP A 121 15.66 -2.00 2.70
C ASP A 121 15.33 -1.32 1.34
N PHE A 122 14.06 -0.94 1.12
CA PHE A 122 13.65 -0.20 -0.08
C PHE A 122 14.50 1.06 -0.32
N PHE A 123 14.68 1.89 0.70
CA PHE A 123 15.42 3.14 0.60
C PHE A 123 16.92 2.91 0.50
N VAL A 124 17.44 1.94 1.27
CA VAL A 124 18.86 1.56 1.22
C VAL A 124 19.24 1.15 -0.20
N ASN A 125 18.49 0.21 -0.79
CA ASN A 125 18.80 -0.29 -2.12
C ASN A 125 18.51 0.71 -3.23
N LEU A 126 17.48 1.54 -3.09
CA LEU A 126 17.16 2.61 -4.05
C LEU A 126 18.28 3.66 -4.14
N THR A 127 18.88 4.01 -2.99
CA THR A 127 19.92 5.04 -2.89
C THR A 127 21.34 4.50 -2.98
N ASP A 128 21.50 3.18 -3.12
CA ASP A 128 22.81 2.55 -3.27
C ASP A 128 23.42 2.88 -4.64
N MET A 129 24.56 3.57 -4.63
CA MET A 129 25.34 3.93 -5.81
C MET A 129 26.00 2.72 -6.51
N GLY A 130 25.98 1.55 -5.87
CA GLY A 130 26.31 0.27 -6.52
C GLY A 130 25.30 -0.16 -7.58
N ASN A 131 24.08 0.38 -7.54
CA ASN A 131 23.02 0.09 -8.51
C ASN A 131 23.02 1.11 -9.67
N SER A 132 22.73 0.62 -10.88
CA SER A 132 22.54 1.47 -12.07
C SER A 132 21.16 1.21 -12.66
N TRP A 133 20.32 2.26 -12.65
CA TRP A 133 18.94 2.20 -13.14
C TRP A 133 18.88 2.56 -14.62
N LYS A 134 18.25 1.71 -15.42
CA LYS A 134 18.02 1.93 -16.86
C LYS A 134 16.57 1.57 -17.19
N PRO A 135 15.95 2.21 -18.20
CA PRO A 135 14.64 1.80 -18.69
C PRO A 135 14.64 0.31 -19.05
N ALA A 136 13.56 -0.40 -18.71
CA ALA A 136 13.46 -1.85 -18.92
C ALA A 136 13.31 -2.25 -20.40
N GLY A 137 13.13 -1.27 -21.30
CA GLY A 137 12.91 -1.48 -22.74
C GLY A 137 11.44 -1.65 -23.09
#